data_AF-A0A6I6IQD9-F1
#
_entry.id   AF-A0A6I6IQD9-F1
#
_cell.length_a   1.000
_cell.length_b   1.000
_cell.length_c   1.000
_cell.angle_alpha   90.00
_cell.angle_beta   90.00
_cell.angle_gamma   90.00
#
_symmetry.space_group_name_H-M   'P 1'
#
loop_
_entity.id
_entity.type
_entity.pdbx_description
1 polymer ?
#
loop_
_entity_poly.entity_id
_entity_poly.type
_entity_poly.pdbx_seq_one_letter_code
_entity_poly.pdbx_strand_id
1 'polypeptide(L)'
;MNDSSHERAAGGLRGLLVALEWRLAAVVRECRIWRRVAGKNATINCILFLDCVVISGGKPVKHYRKNHCKTRFVENIQNSGVHDLKSNQRFPKQKFQIKASPAISNVAFLTVCFLFLWLFMNRLLSTNLSFMKWDVGDWLISFEAGLVRRGLFGEFLSFLGDLGVSPEPVLITFVMSLYAILFLTCFILFVCQSRTWPWFMILGSPAFLAFPVWLSVSPFTGAYKKELIVFAICSLISLRAVFKTSPIFIYIPIAFLFVVGCFSHEIVPLSLPLLTIMLFLYNRWNLIDRREAMALFGFLSIGSLLGIVFALSFPGTSTMAFQICRRAMELGYSSDVCGGAIRALWIGVESFTRIFETFLREYIIVYGACAALVLLPAFLIRGNNDLIIIGLAYIVCLLPLYPIGIDWGRWLSSSTTFFYLTILVRSYTQPVEFMAVPSWITFLMIFFWNPPLICVHNCHLQMQTFTHFSVPDPYTMDDYDEWLKHRFLAP
;
A
#
# COMPACT_ATOMS: atom_id res chain seq x y z
N MET A 1 13.42 -23.71 -35.74
CA MET A 1 12.04 -23.18 -35.67
C MET A 1 11.85 -22.11 -34.57
N ASN A 2 12.91 -21.41 -34.11
CA ASN A 2 12.83 -20.52 -32.93
C ASN A 2 12.91 -19.00 -33.18
N ASP A 3 12.99 -18.51 -34.42
CA ASP A 3 13.08 -17.06 -34.66
C ASP A 3 11.72 -16.33 -34.73
N SER A 4 10.61 -17.04 -34.93
CA SER A 4 9.31 -16.38 -35.21
C SER A 4 8.51 -15.95 -33.98
N SER A 5 8.94 -16.31 -32.75
CA SER A 5 8.28 -15.92 -31.51
C SER A 5 8.73 -14.56 -30.98
N HIS A 6 10.01 -14.20 -31.17
CA HIS A 6 10.56 -12.91 -30.75
C HIS A 6 10.00 -11.74 -31.58
N GLU A 7 9.76 -11.92 -32.89
CA GLU A 7 9.17 -10.87 -33.73
C GLU A 7 7.71 -10.55 -33.35
N ARG A 8 6.93 -11.53 -32.90
CA ARG A 8 5.53 -11.31 -32.48
C ARG A 8 5.45 -10.53 -31.15
N ALA A 9 6.34 -10.81 -30.21
CA ALA A 9 6.41 -10.07 -28.94
C ALA A 9 6.83 -8.60 -29.17
N ALA A 10 7.79 -8.35 -30.06
CA ALA A 10 8.22 -7.01 -30.43
C ALA A 10 7.12 -6.19 -31.14
N GLY A 11 6.30 -6.85 -31.97
CA GLY A 11 5.14 -6.23 -32.64
C GLY A 11 4.05 -5.77 -31.66
N GLY A 12 3.75 -6.59 -30.64
CA GLY A 12 2.79 -6.24 -29.58
C GLY A 12 3.23 -5.03 -28.75
N LEU A 13 4.51 -4.97 -28.40
CA LEU A 13 5.07 -3.85 -27.61
C LEU A 13 5.08 -2.54 -28.41
N ARG A 14 5.41 -2.58 -29.71
CA ARG A 14 5.32 -1.41 -30.60
C ARG A 14 3.89 -0.90 -30.75
N GLY A 15 2.91 -1.80 -30.89
CA GLY A 15 1.49 -1.41 -30.96
C GLY A 15 1.02 -0.72 -29.68
N LEU A 16 1.45 -1.22 -28.51
CA LEU A 16 1.13 -0.64 -27.22
C LEU A 16 1.77 0.75 -27.04
N LEU A 17 3.04 0.90 -27.42
CA LEU A 17 3.77 2.17 -27.35
C LEU A 17 3.17 3.24 -28.27
N VAL A 18 2.79 2.88 -29.48
CA VAL A 18 2.11 3.79 -30.41
C VAL A 18 0.73 4.18 -29.87
N ALA A 19 -0.04 3.25 -29.31
CA ALA A 19 -1.33 3.57 -28.70
C ALA A 19 -1.18 4.52 -27.49
N LEU A 20 -0.12 4.36 -26.70
CA LEU A 20 0.25 5.25 -25.59
C LEU A 20 0.67 6.64 -26.08
N GLU A 21 1.50 6.73 -27.12
CA GLU A 21 1.91 7.99 -27.72
C GLU A 21 0.72 8.77 -28.28
N TRP A 22 -0.21 8.11 -28.97
CA TRP A 22 -1.41 8.76 -29.50
C TRP A 22 -2.33 9.28 -28.38
N ARG A 23 -2.49 8.53 -27.28
CA ARG A 23 -3.27 8.96 -26.12
C ARG A 23 -2.59 10.11 -25.37
N LEU A 24 -1.27 10.06 -25.19
CA LEU A 24 -0.50 11.14 -24.57
C LEU A 24 -0.50 12.40 -25.45
N ALA A 25 -0.37 12.26 -26.77
CA ALA A 25 -0.44 13.37 -27.71
C ALA A 25 -1.82 14.03 -27.73
N ALA A 26 -2.90 13.25 -27.62
CA ALA A 26 -4.26 13.77 -27.47
C ALA A 26 -4.44 14.57 -26.17
N VAL A 27 -3.94 14.04 -25.03
CA VAL A 27 -3.96 14.74 -23.74
C VAL A 27 -3.15 16.04 -23.78
N VAL A 28 -1.96 16.03 -24.38
CA VAL A 28 -1.11 17.22 -24.52
C VAL A 28 -1.75 18.27 -25.44
N ARG A 29 -2.43 17.85 -26.51
CA ARG A 29 -3.11 18.75 -27.46
C ARG A 29 -4.30 19.44 -26.81
N GLU A 30 -5.11 18.71 -26.05
CA GLU A 30 -6.23 19.28 -25.25
C GLU A 30 -5.72 20.23 -24.16
N CYS A 31 -4.62 19.89 -23.47
CA CYS A 31 -4.00 20.78 -22.49
C CYS A 31 -3.52 22.11 -23.10
N ARG A 32 -2.98 22.09 -24.33
CA ARG A 32 -2.52 23.30 -25.04
C ARG A 32 -3.67 24.24 -25.42
N ILE A 33 -4.80 23.69 -25.85
CA ILE A 33 -5.99 24.47 -26.22
C ILE A 33 -6.53 25.18 -24.97
N TRP A 34 -6.62 24.48 -23.85
CA TRP A 34 -7.09 25.07 -22.58
C TRP A 34 -6.13 26.08 -21.97
N ARG A 35 -4.81 25.93 -22.16
CA ARG A 35 -3.81 26.92 -21.72
C ARG A 35 -3.97 28.27 -22.42
N ARG A 36 -4.52 28.30 -23.64
CA ARG A 36 -4.84 29.55 -24.36
C ARG A 36 -6.13 30.20 -23.86
N VAL A 37 -7.08 29.42 -23.35
CA VAL A 37 -8.39 29.90 -22.91
C VAL A 37 -8.41 30.33 -21.45
N ALA A 38 -7.64 29.69 -20.57
CA ALA A 38 -7.74 29.85 -19.12
C ALA A 38 -6.63 30.69 -18.45
N GLY A 39 -5.73 31.30 -19.23
CA GLY A 39 -4.64 32.14 -18.72
C GLY A 39 -3.54 31.37 -17.97
N LYS A 40 -2.44 32.07 -17.61
CA LYS A 40 -1.16 31.49 -17.14
C LYS A 40 -1.26 30.56 -15.90
N ASN A 41 -2.35 30.61 -15.13
CA ASN A 41 -2.54 29.81 -13.92
C ASN A 41 -3.24 28.45 -14.14
N ALA A 42 -3.60 28.10 -15.39
CA ALA A 42 -4.44 26.92 -15.67
C ALA A 42 -3.72 25.57 -15.76
N THR A 43 -2.39 25.53 -15.75
CA THR A 43 -1.62 24.30 -16.04
C THR A 43 -1.87 23.17 -15.01
N ILE A 44 -2.26 23.52 -13.78
CA ILE A 44 -2.48 22.54 -12.69
C ILE A 44 -3.90 21.92 -12.74
N ASN A 45 -4.88 22.57 -13.38
CA ASN A 45 -6.26 22.08 -13.43
C ASN A 45 -6.51 21.03 -14.54
N CYS A 46 -5.60 20.87 -15.50
CA CYS A 46 -5.79 19.95 -16.62
C CYS A 46 -5.74 18.46 -16.23
N ILE A 47 -5.00 18.09 -15.18
CA ILE A 47 -4.90 16.68 -14.73
C ILE A 47 -6.16 16.25 -13.95
N LEU A 48 -6.91 17.21 -13.40
CA LEU A 48 -8.06 16.95 -12.51
C LEU A 48 -9.41 16.86 -13.23
N PHE A 49 -9.46 17.08 -14.54
CA PHE A 49 -10.73 17.15 -15.29
C PHE A 49 -11.16 15.85 -15.98
N LEU A 50 -10.33 14.79 -15.93
CA LEU A 50 -10.66 13.49 -16.52
C LEU A 50 -11.90 12.83 -15.87
N ASP A 51 -12.23 13.16 -14.61
CA ASP A 51 -13.46 12.68 -13.95
C ASP A 51 -14.74 13.41 -14.40
N CYS A 52 -14.66 14.60 -14.99
CA CYS A 52 -15.84 15.35 -15.45
C CYS A 52 -16.29 14.99 -16.87
N VAL A 53 -15.38 14.51 -17.71
CA VAL A 53 -15.66 14.23 -19.14
C VAL A 53 -16.26 12.83 -19.33
N VAL A 54 -15.99 11.88 -18.45
CA VAL A 54 -16.60 10.53 -18.54
C VAL A 54 -18.05 10.51 -18.03
N ILE A 55 -18.48 11.50 -17.24
CA ILE A 55 -19.83 11.53 -16.64
C ILE A 55 -20.83 12.39 -17.44
N SER A 56 -20.38 13.30 -18.32
CA SER A 56 -21.29 14.01 -19.23
C SER A 56 -21.20 13.45 -20.64
N GLY A 57 -21.96 12.38 -20.89
CA GLY A 57 -22.20 11.84 -22.23
C GLY A 57 -22.49 12.98 -23.22
N GLY A 58 -21.60 13.10 -24.21
CA GLY A 58 -21.39 14.30 -25.01
C GLY A 58 -22.65 14.92 -25.61
N LYS A 59 -23.25 15.87 -24.90
CA LYS A 59 -24.18 16.84 -25.46
C LYS A 59 -23.74 18.26 -25.10
N PRO A 60 -23.52 19.14 -26.10
CA PRO A 60 -23.22 20.53 -25.82
C PRO A 60 -24.46 21.21 -25.23
N VAL A 61 -24.34 21.72 -24.00
CA VAL A 61 -25.38 22.53 -23.37
C VAL A 61 -25.43 23.89 -24.07
N LYS A 62 -26.38 24.05 -24.98
CA LYS A 62 -26.77 25.36 -25.52
C LYS A 62 -27.65 26.09 -24.49
N HIS A 63 -27.28 27.33 -24.21
CA HIS A 63 -28.10 28.41 -23.61
C HIS A 63 -29.04 28.05 -22.44
N TYR A 64 -28.63 28.40 -21.23
CA TYR A 64 -29.59 28.72 -20.16
C TYR A 64 -29.47 30.21 -19.81
N ARG A 65 -30.53 30.96 -20.13
CA ARG A 65 -30.70 32.38 -19.83
C ARG A 65 -30.69 32.61 -18.32
N LYS A 66 -29.93 33.63 -17.91
CA LYS A 66 -30.15 34.39 -16.67
C LYS A 66 -31.56 35.00 -16.68
N ASN A 67 -32.24 34.88 -15.55
CA ASN A 67 -33.28 35.77 -14.99
C ASN A 67 -34.55 35.01 -14.55
N HIS A 68 -35.04 35.39 -13.36
CA HIS A 68 -36.25 34.94 -12.66
C HIS A 68 -36.16 33.69 -11.77
N CYS A 69 -35.61 33.88 -10.57
CA CYS A 69 -36.31 33.42 -9.36
C CYS A 69 -35.77 34.16 -8.14
N LYS A 70 -36.32 35.36 -7.90
CA LYS A 70 -36.13 36.14 -6.68
C LYS A 70 -37.50 36.72 -6.35
N THR A 71 -38.28 36.01 -5.54
CA THR A 71 -39.31 36.51 -4.59
C THR A 71 -40.29 35.40 -4.20
N ARG A 72 -40.68 35.41 -2.91
CA ARG A 72 -41.70 34.58 -2.23
C ARG A 72 -41.34 33.13 -1.92
N PHE A 73 -40.60 32.90 -0.84
CA PHE A 73 -40.89 31.78 0.07
C PHE A 73 -40.16 31.84 1.43
N VAL A 74 -40.20 32.97 2.17
CA VAL A 74 -39.79 32.95 3.60
C VAL A 74 -40.58 34.01 4.38
N GLU A 75 -41.88 33.79 4.56
CA GLU A 75 -42.70 34.43 5.60
C GLU A 75 -43.78 33.41 5.96
N ASN A 76 -43.44 32.43 6.82
CA ASN A 76 -44.39 31.64 7.65
C ASN A 76 -43.73 30.52 8.48
N ILE A 77 -42.49 30.68 8.94
CA ILE A 77 -41.91 29.77 9.94
C ILE A 77 -41.48 30.61 11.15
N GLN A 78 -42.47 31.03 11.95
CA GLN A 78 -42.17 31.73 13.19
C GLN A 78 -43.09 31.37 14.37
N ASN A 79 -43.82 30.25 14.32
CA ASN A 79 -44.69 29.83 15.44
C ASN A 79 -44.76 28.30 15.62
N SER A 80 -43.63 27.64 15.85
CA SER A 80 -43.62 26.34 16.54
C SER A 80 -42.34 26.18 17.36
N GLY A 81 -42.47 26.47 18.66
CA GLY A 81 -41.45 26.20 19.67
C GLY A 81 -41.30 24.69 19.89
N VAL A 82 -40.50 24.05 19.05
CA VAL A 82 -40.00 22.69 19.29
C VAL A 82 -38.49 22.75 19.30
N HIS A 83 -37.92 22.67 20.51
CA HIS A 83 -36.51 22.38 20.75
C HIS A 83 -36.21 20.96 20.27
N ASP A 84 -35.92 20.79 18.97
CA ASP A 84 -35.31 19.58 18.45
C ASP A 84 -34.00 19.97 17.75
N LEU A 85 -32.96 20.20 18.57
CA LEU A 85 -31.58 20.39 18.13
C LEU A 85 -30.98 19.06 17.64
N LYS A 86 -31.60 18.45 16.65
CA LYS A 86 -30.89 17.59 15.69
C LYS A 86 -30.69 18.40 14.43
N SER A 87 -29.87 19.44 14.54
CA SER A 87 -29.35 20.11 13.35
C SER A 87 -28.56 19.04 12.57
N ASN A 88 -29.17 18.57 11.49
CA ASN A 88 -28.52 17.78 10.45
C ASN A 88 -27.44 18.68 9.81
N GLN A 89 -26.33 18.94 10.51
CA GLN A 89 -25.13 19.49 9.93
C GLN A 89 -24.57 18.43 8.98
N ARG A 90 -25.14 18.38 7.78
CA ARG A 90 -24.53 17.67 6.66
C ARG A 90 -23.23 18.39 6.37
N PHE A 91 -22.12 17.78 6.75
CA PHE A 91 -20.79 18.27 6.39
C PHE A 91 -20.74 18.54 4.88
N PRO A 92 -20.28 19.73 4.46
CA PRO A 92 -20.23 20.07 3.06
C PRO A 92 -19.35 19.05 2.33
N LYS A 93 -19.84 18.52 1.20
CA LYS A 93 -19.02 17.68 0.32
C LYS A 93 -17.73 18.42 0.01
N GLN A 94 -16.60 17.85 0.41
CA GLN A 94 -15.32 18.49 0.19
C GLN A 94 -14.98 18.42 -1.30
N LYS A 95 -14.96 19.58 -1.94
CA LYS A 95 -14.54 19.68 -3.35
C LYS A 95 -13.04 19.42 -3.43
N PHE A 96 -12.62 18.73 -4.49
CA PHE A 96 -11.22 18.57 -4.82
C PHE A 96 -10.62 19.95 -5.14
N GLN A 97 -9.91 20.53 -4.17
CA GLN A 97 -9.24 21.82 -4.31
C GLN A 97 -7.86 21.70 -3.67
N ILE A 98 -6.82 22.06 -4.43
CA ILE A 98 -5.45 22.10 -3.90
C ILE A 98 -5.37 23.29 -2.95
N LYS A 99 -5.07 23.00 -1.67
CA LYS A 99 -4.96 24.00 -0.60
C LYS A 99 -3.52 24.19 -0.13
N ALA A 100 -2.64 23.22 -0.39
CA ALA A 100 -1.22 23.36 -0.09
C ALA A 100 -0.60 24.48 -0.95
N SER A 101 0.45 25.13 -0.44
CA SER A 101 1.17 26.12 -1.22
C SER A 101 1.74 25.49 -2.49
N PRO A 102 1.92 26.23 -3.60
CA PRO A 102 2.46 25.68 -4.84
C PRO A 102 3.83 25.01 -4.65
N ALA A 103 4.71 25.59 -3.81
CA ALA A 103 6.00 25.02 -3.50
C ALA A 103 5.87 23.65 -2.81
N ILE A 104 5.06 23.55 -1.76
CA ILE A 104 4.85 22.29 -1.01
C ILE A 104 4.17 21.23 -1.89
N SER A 105 3.19 21.64 -2.71
CA SER A 105 2.50 20.74 -3.64
C SER A 105 3.45 20.18 -4.70
N ASN A 106 4.32 21.01 -5.26
CA ASN A 106 5.32 20.59 -6.23
C ASN A 106 6.35 19.64 -5.62
N VAL A 107 6.84 19.92 -4.41
CA VAL A 107 7.78 19.03 -3.72
C VAL A 107 7.10 17.68 -3.44
N ALA A 108 5.87 17.67 -2.92
CA ALA A 108 5.11 16.43 -2.70
C ALA A 108 4.89 15.64 -4.00
N PHE A 109 4.54 16.32 -5.09
CA PHE A 109 4.39 15.69 -6.41
C PHE A 109 5.70 15.06 -6.86
N LEU A 110 6.80 15.81 -6.82
CA LEU A 110 8.12 15.31 -7.20
C LEU A 110 8.57 14.15 -6.32
N THR A 111 8.35 14.18 -5.01
CA THR A 111 8.66 13.07 -4.09
C THR A 111 7.87 11.83 -4.45
N VAL A 112 6.54 11.93 -4.58
CA VAL A 112 5.67 10.78 -4.92
C VAL A 112 6.02 10.22 -6.30
N CYS A 113 6.21 11.08 -7.31
CA CYS A 113 6.62 10.66 -8.64
C CYS A 113 8.00 10.02 -8.67
N PHE A 114 8.98 10.59 -7.93
CA PHE A 114 10.32 10.03 -7.84
C PHE A 114 10.29 8.64 -7.21
N LEU A 115 9.61 8.47 -6.06
CA LEU A 115 9.50 7.18 -5.39
C LEU A 115 8.81 6.14 -6.28
N PHE A 116 7.69 6.50 -6.92
CA PHE A 116 6.97 5.60 -7.83
C PHE A 116 7.80 5.24 -9.06
N LEU A 117 8.42 6.22 -9.72
CA LEU A 117 9.25 6.00 -10.90
C LEU A 117 10.50 5.19 -10.54
N TRP A 118 11.09 5.41 -9.37
CA TRP A 118 12.21 4.62 -8.87
C TRP A 118 11.81 3.14 -8.72
N LEU A 119 10.68 2.84 -8.08
CA LEU A 119 10.17 1.47 -7.97
C LEU A 119 9.96 0.84 -9.35
N PHE A 120 9.29 1.58 -10.24
CA PHE A 120 8.98 1.11 -11.57
C PHE A 120 10.24 0.85 -12.41
N MET A 121 11.18 1.80 -12.42
CA MET A 121 12.43 1.68 -13.17
C MET A 121 13.34 0.60 -12.59
N ASN A 122 13.45 0.47 -11.26
CA ASN A 122 14.21 -0.64 -10.68
C ASN A 122 13.63 -1.99 -11.09
N ARG A 123 12.29 -2.11 -11.18
CA ARG A 123 11.69 -3.33 -11.72
C ARG A 123 12.05 -3.54 -13.19
N LEU A 124 11.86 -2.53 -14.02
CA LEU A 124 12.11 -2.64 -15.46
C LEU A 124 13.59 -2.89 -15.81
N LEU A 125 14.52 -2.35 -15.02
CA LEU A 125 15.96 -2.52 -15.23
C LEU A 125 16.48 -3.83 -14.66
N SER A 126 15.72 -4.50 -13.78
CA SER A 126 16.09 -5.80 -13.19
C SER A 126 15.95 -7.01 -14.15
N THR A 127 15.89 -6.78 -15.47
CA THR A 127 15.56 -7.76 -16.52
C THR A 127 16.48 -8.97 -16.66
N ASN A 128 17.60 -9.05 -15.94
CA ASN A 128 18.58 -10.14 -16.06
C ASN A 128 19.02 -10.80 -14.74
N LEU A 129 18.38 -10.53 -13.60
CA LEU A 129 18.83 -11.08 -12.32
C LEU A 129 17.69 -11.85 -11.66
N SER A 130 17.77 -13.18 -11.77
CA SER A 130 17.12 -14.18 -10.92
C SER A 130 15.88 -13.66 -10.19
N PHE A 131 14.68 -13.94 -10.73
CA PHE A 131 13.42 -13.67 -10.04
C PHE A 131 13.55 -14.02 -8.57
N MET A 132 13.57 -12.98 -7.75
CA MET A 132 14.09 -13.14 -6.41
C MET A 132 13.09 -13.96 -5.62
N LYS A 133 13.62 -14.98 -4.95
CA LYS A 133 12.89 -16.13 -4.40
C LYS A 133 11.67 -15.76 -3.56
N TRP A 134 11.71 -14.57 -2.96
CA TRP A 134 10.72 -14.07 -2.03
C TRP A 134 9.72 -13.10 -2.64
N ASP A 135 10.07 -12.38 -3.69
CA ASP A 135 9.21 -11.32 -4.24
C ASP A 135 8.22 -11.88 -5.24
N VAL A 136 8.69 -12.69 -6.18
CA VAL A 136 7.82 -13.30 -7.19
C VAL A 136 7.30 -14.65 -6.72
N GLY A 137 8.13 -15.43 -6.02
CA GLY A 137 7.75 -16.76 -5.53
C GLY A 137 6.47 -16.77 -4.70
N ASP A 138 6.21 -15.72 -3.90
CA ASP A 138 4.98 -15.65 -3.11
C ASP A 138 3.74 -15.53 -4.00
N TRP A 139 3.78 -14.72 -5.07
CA TRP A 139 2.66 -14.57 -6.01
C TRP A 139 2.42 -15.80 -6.89
N LEU A 140 3.42 -16.67 -7.04
CA LEU A 140 3.33 -17.88 -7.87
C LEU A 140 2.75 -19.09 -7.13
N ILE A 141 2.50 -18.99 -5.83
CA ILE A 141 1.81 -20.05 -5.09
C ILE A 141 0.41 -20.25 -5.70
N SER A 142 0.14 -21.43 -6.25
CA SER A 142 -1.09 -21.79 -6.99
C SER A 142 -1.77 -23.04 -6.41
N PHE A 143 -2.93 -23.43 -6.95
CA PHE A 143 -3.64 -24.65 -6.55
C PHE A 143 -3.29 -25.89 -7.38
N GLU A 144 -2.18 -25.86 -8.13
CA GLU A 144 -1.70 -26.98 -8.96
C GLU A 144 -1.58 -28.29 -8.15
N ALA A 145 -1.19 -28.16 -6.89
CA ALA A 145 -1.00 -29.28 -5.97
C ALA A 145 -2.26 -29.62 -5.14
N GLY A 146 -3.42 -29.08 -5.50
CA GLY A 146 -4.62 -29.01 -4.69
C GLY A 146 -4.71 -27.71 -3.88
N LEU A 147 -5.74 -27.63 -3.04
CA LEU A 147 -5.97 -26.44 -2.21
C LEU A 147 -4.80 -26.24 -1.23
N VAL A 148 -4.18 -25.06 -1.30
CA VAL A 148 -3.11 -24.62 -0.43
C VAL A 148 -3.34 -23.17 -0.01
N ARG A 149 -2.98 -22.80 1.22
CA ARG A 149 -2.98 -21.41 1.65
C ARG A 149 -2.16 -20.57 0.67
N ARG A 150 -2.57 -19.32 0.47
CA ARG A 150 -1.92 -18.33 -0.43
C ARG A 150 -2.07 -18.59 -1.94
N GLY A 151 -2.82 -19.62 -2.35
CA GLY A 151 -2.84 -20.10 -3.74
C GLY A 151 -3.67 -19.31 -4.76
N LEU A 152 -4.62 -18.46 -4.33
CA LEU A 152 -5.62 -17.93 -5.28
C LEU A 152 -5.01 -17.05 -6.39
N PHE A 153 -4.07 -16.17 -6.08
CA PHE A 153 -3.48 -15.31 -7.11
C PHE A 153 -2.56 -16.08 -8.06
N GLY A 154 -1.77 -17.04 -7.56
CA GLY A 154 -0.90 -17.84 -8.43
C GLY A 154 -1.68 -18.80 -9.30
N GLU A 155 -2.86 -19.25 -8.86
CA GLU A 155 -3.81 -19.99 -9.71
C GLU A 155 -4.27 -19.14 -10.89
N PHE A 156 -4.65 -17.88 -10.63
CA PHE A 156 -5.01 -16.94 -11.70
C PHE A 156 -3.86 -16.71 -12.69
N LEU A 157 -2.63 -16.56 -12.22
CA LEU A 157 -1.45 -16.44 -13.09
C LEU A 157 -1.20 -17.71 -13.91
N SER A 158 -1.36 -18.88 -13.29
CA SER A 158 -1.19 -20.18 -13.95
C SER A 158 -2.22 -20.36 -15.08
N PHE A 159 -3.49 -20.04 -14.80
CA PHE A 159 -4.56 -20.04 -15.79
C PHE A 159 -4.26 -19.13 -16.99
N LEU A 160 -3.75 -17.91 -16.75
CA LEU A 160 -3.33 -17.02 -17.84
C LEU A 160 -2.16 -17.60 -18.64
N GLY A 161 -1.22 -18.28 -17.96
CA GLY A 161 -0.14 -19.01 -18.59
C GLY A 161 -0.63 -20.09 -19.56
N ASP A 162 -1.66 -20.85 -19.19
CA ASP A 162 -2.28 -21.86 -20.07
C ASP A 162 -2.94 -21.25 -21.30
N LEU A 163 -3.42 -20.02 -21.20
CA LEU A 163 -3.93 -19.24 -22.33
C LEU A 163 -2.80 -18.63 -23.20
N GLY A 164 -1.53 -18.91 -22.88
CA GLY A 164 -0.36 -18.38 -23.57
C GLY A 164 -0.03 -16.93 -23.20
N VAL A 165 -0.65 -16.38 -22.16
CA VAL A 165 -0.33 -15.04 -21.64
C VAL A 165 0.82 -15.16 -20.65
N SER A 166 1.91 -14.44 -20.87
CA SER A 166 3.02 -14.41 -19.91
C SER A 166 2.54 -13.86 -18.56
N PRO A 167 2.70 -14.60 -17.45
CA PRO A 167 2.23 -14.17 -16.14
C PRO A 167 3.02 -12.99 -15.54
N GLU A 168 4.27 -12.78 -15.97
CA GLU A 168 5.13 -11.73 -15.41
C GLU A 168 4.60 -10.30 -15.66
N PRO A 169 4.33 -9.86 -16.90
CA PRO A 169 3.82 -8.52 -17.15
C PRO A 169 2.49 -8.25 -16.42
N VAL A 170 1.67 -9.29 -16.25
CA VAL A 170 0.40 -9.21 -15.52
C VAL A 170 0.66 -8.95 -14.04
N LEU A 171 1.56 -9.72 -13.42
CA LEU A 171 1.95 -9.54 -12.02
C LEU A 171 2.55 -8.13 -11.79
N ILE A 172 3.51 -7.72 -12.64
CA ILE A 172 4.13 -6.39 -12.52
C ILE A 172 3.07 -5.30 -12.63
N THR A 173 2.18 -5.39 -13.63
CA THR A 173 1.10 -4.41 -13.82
C THR A 173 0.18 -4.37 -12.60
N PHE A 174 -0.19 -5.53 -12.07
CA PHE A 174 -1.02 -5.64 -10.87
C PHE A 174 -0.36 -4.97 -9.67
N VAL A 175 0.89 -5.31 -9.35
CA VAL A 175 1.59 -4.73 -8.20
C VAL A 175 1.81 -3.22 -8.36
N MET A 176 2.18 -2.76 -9.56
CA MET A 176 2.34 -1.33 -9.83
C MET A 176 1.01 -0.58 -9.73
N SER A 177 -0.12 -1.22 -10.05
CA SER A 177 -1.44 -0.61 -9.84
C SER A 177 -1.77 -0.45 -8.35
N LEU A 178 -1.39 -1.41 -7.50
CA LEU A 178 -1.55 -1.28 -6.04
C LEU A 178 -0.73 -0.13 -5.48
N TYR A 179 0.53 0.01 -5.94
CA TYR A 179 1.36 1.16 -5.61
C TYR A 179 0.76 2.46 -6.10
N ALA A 180 0.27 2.51 -7.34
CA ALA A 180 -0.36 3.71 -7.88
C ALA A 180 -1.54 4.16 -7.02
N ILE A 181 -2.39 3.23 -6.56
CA ILE A 181 -3.51 3.52 -5.64
C ILE A 181 -3.00 4.16 -4.34
N LEU A 182 -1.99 3.56 -3.69
CA LEU A 182 -1.41 4.06 -2.44
C LEU A 182 -0.79 5.46 -2.62
N PHE A 183 0.12 5.60 -3.58
CA PHE A 183 0.88 6.83 -3.83
C PHE A 183 -0.03 7.98 -4.26
N LEU A 184 -0.97 7.72 -5.19
CA LEU A 184 -1.94 8.73 -5.64
C LEU A 184 -2.87 9.16 -4.49
N THR A 185 -3.33 8.22 -3.68
CA THR A 185 -4.17 8.54 -2.50
C THR A 185 -3.42 9.44 -1.53
N CYS A 186 -2.19 9.09 -1.16
CA CYS A 186 -1.38 9.88 -0.25
C CYS A 186 -1.12 11.28 -0.82
N PHE A 187 -0.78 11.38 -2.10
CA PHE A 187 -0.58 12.65 -2.79
C PHE A 187 -1.84 13.53 -2.72
N ILE A 188 -3.00 12.98 -3.10
CA ILE A 188 -4.28 13.69 -3.08
C ILE A 188 -4.62 14.18 -1.67
N LEU A 189 -4.54 13.29 -0.67
CA LEU A 189 -4.83 13.63 0.74
C LEU A 189 -3.86 14.69 1.29
N PHE A 190 -2.62 14.70 0.77
CA PHE A 190 -1.61 15.67 1.17
C PHE A 190 -1.92 17.05 0.59
N VAL A 191 -2.08 17.18 -0.73
CA VAL A 191 -2.17 18.49 -1.43
C VAL A 191 -3.52 19.18 -1.28
N CYS A 192 -4.59 18.45 -1.00
CA CYS A 192 -5.94 19.00 -0.80
C CYS A 192 -6.16 19.62 0.60
N GLN A 193 -5.10 19.77 1.39
CA GLN A 193 -5.09 20.51 2.65
C GLN A 193 -3.90 21.47 2.72
N SER A 194 -4.00 22.51 3.55
CA SER A 194 -2.86 23.38 3.83
C SER A 194 -1.82 22.59 4.62
N ARG A 195 -0.60 22.48 4.08
CA ARG A 195 0.50 21.74 4.70
C ARG A 195 1.67 22.69 4.98
N THR A 196 2.46 22.30 5.98
CA THR A 196 3.75 22.90 6.34
C THR A 196 4.86 21.88 6.11
N TRP A 197 6.12 22.32 6.16
CA TRP A 197 7.28 21.43 5.94
C TRP A 197 7.29 20.15 6.80
N PRO A 198 6.95 20.18 8.10
CA PRO A 198 6.97 18.97 8.93
C PRO A 198 6.07 17.83 8.45
N TRP A 199 5.05 18.10 7.62
CA TRP A 199 4.21 17.05 7.04
C TRP A 199 4.98 16.08 6.13
N PHE A 200 6.14 16.48 5.60
CA PHE A 200 7.01 15.57 4.86
C PHE A 200 7.62 14.47 5.74
N MET A 201 7.69 14.64 7.06
CA MET A 201 8.07 13.56 7.99
C MET A 201 7.12 12.38 7.92
N ILE A 202 5.83 12.65 7.65
CA ILE A 202 4.81 11.61 7.44
C ILE A 202 4.97 11.04 6.03
N LEU A 203 4.89 11.90 5.00
CA LEU A 203 4.83 11.47 3.60
C LEU A 203 6.11 10.73 3.16
N GLY A 204 7.27 11.26 3.52
CA GLY A 204 8.58 10.72 3.16
C GLY A 204 9.14 9.73 4.17
N SER A 205 8.35 9.27 5.14
CA SER A 205 8.85 8.41 6.20
C SER A 205 9.44 7.10 5.65
N PRO A 206 10.63 6.69 6.12
CA PRO A 206 11.27 5.41 5.80
C PRO A 206 10.43 4.16 6.09
N ALA A 207 9.47 4.23 7.03
CA ALA A 207 8.55 3.14 7.34
C ALA A 207 7.17 3.31 6.66
N PHE A 208 7.03 4.25 5.71
CA PHE A 208 5.79 4.46 4.95
C PHE A 208 6.06 4.39 3.44
N LEU A 209 5.91 5.50 2.70
CA LEU A 209 6.05 5.49 1.23
C LEU A 209 7.48 5.24 0.75
N ALA A 210 8.48 5.58 1.57
CA ALA A 210 9.87 5.31 1.21
C ALA A 210 10.27 3.85 1.47
N PHE A 211 9.52 3.11 2.32
CA PHE A 211 9.86 1.74 2.70
C PHE A 211 10.04 0.79 1.50
N PRO A 212 9.11 0.74 0.53
CA PRO A 212 9.28 -0.08 -0.66
C PRO A 212 10.53 0.25 -1.49
N VAL A 213 10.87 1.54 -1.58
CA VAL A 213 12.00 2.05 -2.36
C VAL A 213 13.31 1.58 -1.75
N TRP A 214 13.41 1.63 -0.43
CA TRP A 214 14.57 1.10 0.29
C TRP A 214 14.69 -0.42 0.13
N LEU A 215 13.57 -1.13 0.22
CA LEU A 215 13.55 -2.58 0.01
C LEU A 215 13.90 -3.00 -1.43
N SER A 216 13.59 -2.18 -2.43
CA SER A 216 13.88 -2.51 -3.83
C SER A 216 15.37 -2.42 -4.19
N VAL A 217 16.16 -1.68 -3.40
CA VAL A 217 17.61 -1.54 -3.61
C VAL A 217 18.37 -2.70 -2.95
N SER A 218 17.78 -3.35 -1.95
CA SER A 218 18.40 -4.48 -1.28
C SER A 218 18.44 -5.72 -2.18
N PRO A 219 19.58 -6.45 -2.23
CA PRO A 219 19.64 -7.77 -2.85
C PRO A 219 18.83 -8.83 -2.08
N PHE A 220 18.22 -8.45 -0.95
CA PHE A 220 17.23 -9.24 -0.23
C PHE A 220 15.87 -8.57 -0.45
N THR A 221 15.31 -8.76 -1.64
CA THR A 221 14.10 -8.08 -2.07
C THR A 221 12.91 -8.32 -1.15
N GLY A 222 12.14 -7.26 -0.96
CA GLY A 222 10.84 -7.30 -0.28
C GLY A 222 9.84 -6.27 -0.80
N ALA A 223 10.09 -5.68 -1.97
CA ALA A 223 9.29 -4.56 -2.46
C ALA A 223 7.98 -5.02 -3.10
N TYR A 224 7.91 -6.22 -3.65
CA TYR A 224 6.71 -6.69 -4.37
C TYR A 224 5.91 -7.69 -3.53
N LYS A 225 5.45 -7.29 -2.34
CA LYS A 225 4.76 -8.19 -1.40
C LYS A 225 3.23 -8.02 -1.41
N LYS A 226 2.50 -9.04 -0.97
CA LYS A 226 1.03 -9.08 -1.01
C LYS A 226 0.36 -8.16 0.03
N GLU A 227 1.10 -7.69 1.03
CA GLU A 227 0.70 -6.66 2.02
C GLU A 227 0.18 -5.40 1.31
N LEU A 228 0.66 -5.11 0.10
CA LEU A 228 0.22 -4.00 -0.74
C LEU A 228 -1.29 -4.03 -1.04
N ILE A 229 -1.90 -5.22 -1.06
CA ILE A 229 -3.34 -5.36 -1.22
C ILE A 229 -4.07 -4.64 -0.07
N VAL A 230 -3.60 -4.82 1.16
CA VAL A 230 -4.16 -4.17 2.35
C VAL A 230 -3.94 -2.65 2.26
N PHE A 231 -2.76 -2.22 1.81
CA PHE A 231 -2.46 -0.79 1.68
C PHE A 231 -3.34 -0.10 0.63
N ALA A 232 -3.62 -0.78 -0.48
CA ALA A 232 -4.55 -0.29 -1.49
C ALA A 232 -5.99 -0.22 -0.92
N ILE A 233 -6.43 -1.22 -0.17
CA ILE A 233 -7.76 -1.23 0.47
C ILE A 233 -7.89 -0.06 1.45
N CYS A 234 -6.93 0.14 2.37
CA CYS A 234 -7.03 1.24 3.33
C CYS A 234 -6.92 2.62 2.66
N SER A 235 -6.19 2.73 1.55
CA SER A 235 -6.13 3.93 0.72
C SER A 235 -7.49 4.24 0.09
N LEU A 236 -8.15 3.25 -0.50
CA LEU A 236 -9.48 3.41 -1.10
C LEU A 236 -10.55 3.81 -0.06
N ILE A 237 -10.53 3.19 1.13
CA ILE A 237 -11.42 3.57 2.24
C ILE A 237 -11.15 5.03 2.66
N SER A 238 -9.88 5.43 2.73
CA SER A 238 -9.47 6.80 3.09
C SER A 238 -9.94 7.84 2.05
N LEU A 239 -9.85 7.53 0.75
CA LEU A 239 -10.40 8.38 -0.30
C LEU A 239 -11.93 8.52 -0.18
N ARG A 240 -12.64 7.42 0.07
CA ARG A 240 -14.10 7.42 0.27
C ARG A 240 -14.50 8.24 1.49
N ALA A 241 -13.79 8.09 2.60
CA ALA A 241 -14.05 8.81 3.84
C ALA A 241 -14.02 10.34 3.63
N VAL A 242 -13.01 10.81 2.89
CA VAL A 242 -12.78 12.24 2.67
C VAL A 242 -13.64 12.84 1.55
N PHE A 243 -13.62 12.22 0.36
CA PHE A 243 -14.19 12.82 -0.85
C PHE A 243 -15.61 12.35 -1.15
N LYS A 244 -16.12 11.37 -0.40
CA LYS A 244 -17.45 10.78 -0.60
C LYS A 244 -17.66 10.35 -2.07
N THR A 245 -16.61 9.77 -2.67
CA THR A 245 -16.62 9.19 -4.01
C THR A 245 -17.75 8.17 -4.16
N SER A 246 -18.20 7.94 -5.39
CA SER A 246 -19.31 7.01 -5.64
C SER A 246 -19.02 5.64 -5.02
N PRO A 247 -19.95 5.06 -4.25
CA PRO A 247 -19.72 3.82 -3.53
C PRO A 247 -19.33 2.67 -4.47
N ILE A 248 -19.90 2.63 -5.69
CA ILE A 248 -19.62 1.55 -6.66
C ILE A 248 -18.15 1.52 -7.09
N PHE A 249 -17.54 2.69 -7.34
CA PHE A 249 -16.15 2.79 -7.79
C PHE A 249 -15.12 2.51 -6.69
N ILE A 250 -15.55 2.48 -5.42
CA ILE A 250 -14.67 2.19 -4.29
C ILE A 250 -14.91 0.79 -3.73
N TYR A 251 -16.17 0.39 -3.52
CA TYR A 251 -16.47 -0.88 -2.89
C TYR A 251 -16.25 -2.09 -3.79
N ILE A 252 -16.45 -1.96 -5.11
CA ILE A 252 -16.13 -3.07 -6.01
C ILE A 252 -14.62 -3.39 -5.96
N PRO A 253 -13.70 -2.41 -6.14
CA PRO A 253 -12.28 -2.67 -5.97
C PRO A 253 -11.90 -3.17 -4.57
N ILE A 254 -12.47 -2.59 -3.50
CA ILE A 254 -12.20 -3.07 -2.13
C ILE A 254 -12.63 -4.54 -1.98
N ALA A 255 -13.84 -4.89 -2.42
CA ALA A 255 -14.36 -6.24 -2.30
C ALA A 255 -13.51 -7.24 -3.10
N PHE A 256 -13.16 -6.89 -4.34
CA PHE A 256 -12.29 -7.70 -5.18
C PHE A 256 -10.91 -7.90 -4.54
N LEU A 257 -10.23 -6.81 -4.18
CA LEU A 257 -8.90 -6.86 -3.57
C LEU A 257 -8.91 -7.62 -2.25
N PHE A 258 -9.94 -7.45 -1.43
CA PHE A 258 -10.03 -8.12 -0.14
C PHE A 258 -10.26 -9.63 -0.29
N VAL A 259 -11.13 -10.06 -1.19
CA VAL A 259 -11.34 -11.50 -1.48
C VAL A 259 -10.06 -12.11 -2.04
N VAL A 260 -9.46 -11.50 -3.08
CA VAL A 260 -8.20 -11.97 -3.64
C VAL A 260 -7.13 -12.05 -2.56
N GLY A 261 -7.00 -11.00 -1.74
CA GLY A 261 -6.04 -10.93 -0.65
C GLY A 261 -6.26 -12.01 0.42
N CYS A 262 -7.51 -12.24 0.85
CA CYS A 262 -7.83 -13.21 1.90
C CYS A 262 -7.40 -14.65 1.56
N PHE A 263 -7.49 -15.02 0.28
CA PHE A 263 -7.07 -16.35 -0.18
C PHE A 263 -5.66 -16.38 -0.79
N SER A 264 -4.97 -15.22 -0.83
CA SER A 264 -3.61 -15.11 -1.38
C SER A 264 -2.55 -14.83 -0.34
N HIS A 265 -2.88 -14.26 0.83
CA HIS A 265 -1.91 -13.99 1.90
C HIS A 265 -2.58 -13.81 3.26
N GLU A 266 -2.04 -14.40 4.33
CA GLU A 266 -2.67 -14.39 5.66
C GLU A 266 -2.61 -13.01 6.34
N ILE A 267 -1.71 -12.13 5.92
CA ILE A 267 -1.68 -10.75 6.44
C ILE A 267 -2.98 -9.99 6.15
N VAL A 268 -3.67 -10.31 5.05
CA VAL A 268 -4.90 -9.61 4.65
C VAL A 268 -6.01 -9.87 5.66
N PRO A 269 -6.39 -11.13 5.95
CA PRO A 269 -7.42 -11.38 6.94
C PRO A 269 -6.96 -10.99 8.36
N LEU A 270 -5.66 -11.12 8.67
CA LEU A 270 -5.08 -10.70 9.96
C LEU A 270 -5.00 -9.17 10.13
N SER A 271 -5.16 -8.39 9.06
CA SER A 271 -5.24 -6.92 9.13
C SER A 271 -6.60 -6.38 9.57
N LEU A 272 -7.60 -7.26 9.79
CA LEU A 272 -8.94 -6.87 10.23
C LEU A 272 -8.97 -5.96 11.47
N PRO A 273 -8.17 -6.19 12.53
CA PRO A 273 -8.15 -5.28 13.68
C PRO A 273 -7.74 -3.85 13.28
N LEU A 274 -6.74 -3.71 12.41
CA LEU A 274 -6.29 -2.40 11.89
C LEU A 274 -7.40 -1.72 11.08
N LEU A 275 -8.03 -2.44 10.16
CA LEU A 275 -9.15 -1.92 9.36
C LEU A 275 -10.34 -1.54 10.24
N THR A 276 -10.61 -2.30 11.31
CA THR A 276 -11.69 -2.04 12.26
C THR A 276 -11.45 -0.75 13.05
N ILE A 277 -10.23 -0.55 13.56
CA ILE A 277 -9.84 0.72 14.21
C ILE A 277 -10.04 1.88 13.25
N MET A 278 -9.57 1.75 12.00
CA MET A 278 -9.71 2.81 11.00
C MET A 278 -11.18 3.15 10.69
N LEU A 279 -12.02 2.13 10.47
CA LEU A 279 -13.46 2.32 10.23
C LEU A 279 -14.16 2.95 11.45
N PHE A 280 -13.81 2.53 12.66
CA PHE A 280 -14.32 3.10 13.89
C PHE A 280 -13.97 4.58 14.02
N LEU A 281 -12.71 4.95 13.78
CA LEU A 281 -12.25 6.34 13.82
C LEU A 281 -12.93 7.19 12.74
N TYR A 282 -13.02 6.68 11.51
CA TYR A 282 -13.67 7.41 10.42
C TYR A 282 -15.17 7.58 10.65
N ASN A 283 -15.83 6.60 11.27
CA ASN A 283 -17.21 6.76 11.71
C ASN A 283 -17.35 7.79 12.84
N ARG A 284 -16.48 7.73 13.86
CA ARG A 284 -16.46 8.68 14.99
C ARG A 284 -16.25 10.12 14.53
N TRP A 285 -15.46 10.33 13.49
CA TRP A 285 -15.23 11.66 12.90
C TRP A 285 -16.29 12.05 11.85
N ASN A 286 -17.38 11.28 11.74
CA ASN A 286 -18.47 11.50 10.77
C ASN A 286 -18.02 11.51 9.29
N LEU A 287 -16.87 10.89 8.99
CA LEU A 287 -16.35 10.73 7.63
C LEU A 287 -16.94 9.52 6.90
N ILE A 288 -17.44 8.54 7.64
CA ILE A 288 -18.17 7.39 7.09
C ILE A 288 -19.45 7.20 7.90
N ASP A 289 -20.57 6.96 7.23
CA ASP A 289 -21.86 6.74 7.89
C ASP A 289 -21.83 5.42 8.67
N ARG A 290 -22.54 5.34 9.81
CA ARG A 290 -22.52 4.14 10.66
C ARG A 290 -22.93 2.87 9.90
N ARG A 291 -23.94 2.97 9.01
CA ARG A 291 -24.40 1.85 8.17
C ARG A 291 -23.31 1.40 7.19
N GLU A 292 -22.60 2.35 6.61
CA GLU A 292 -21.49 2.09 5.68
C GLU A 292 -20.32 1.43 6.40
N ALA A 293 -19.93 1.96 7.56
CA ALA A 293 -18.88 1.36 8.39
C ALA A 293 -19.25 -0.06 8.86
N MET A 294 -20.50 -0.28 9.29
CA MET A 294 -20.98 -1.61 9.69
C MET A 294 -21.04 -2.59 8.52
N ALA A 295 -21.47 -2.15 7.33
CA ALA A 295 -21.49 -3.01 6.14
C ALA A 295 -20.07 -3.42 5.72
N LEU A 296 -19.14 -2.47 5.68
CA LEU A 296 -17.73 -2.76 5.42
C LEU A 296 -17.14 -3.69 6.49
N PHE A 297 -17.35 -3.41 7.77
CA PHE A 297 -16.89 -4.26 8.86
C PHE A 297 -17.44 -5.69 8.76
N GLY A 298 -18.75 -5.84 8.49
CA GLY A 298 -19.38 -7.14 8.31
C GLY A 298 -18.79 -7.93 7.14
N PHE A 299 -18.65 -7.29 5.97
CA PHE A 299 -18.02 -7.90 4.79
C PHE A 299 -16.58 -8.31 5.06
N LEU A 300 -15.77 -7.41 5.64
CA LEU A 300 -14.37 -7.67 5.95
C LEU A 300 -14.23 -8.78 6.99
N SER A 301 -15.08 -8.81 8.01
CA SER A 301 -15.06 -9.84 9.06
C SER A 301 -15.39 -11.23 8.50
N ILE A 302 -16.40 -11.32 7.63
CA ILE A 302 -16.77 -12.59 6.98
C ILE A 302 -15.61 -13.07 6.10
N GLY A 303 -15.05 -12.21 5.24
CA GLY A 303 -13.91 -12.57 4.39
C GLY A 303 -12.67 -12.95 5.20
N SER A 304 -12.38 -12.23 6.29
CA SER A 304 -11.28 -12.58 7.21
C SER A 304 -11.47 -13.94 7.86
N LEU A 305 -12.66 -14.23 8.36
CA LEU A 305 -12.99 -15.53 8.96
C LEU A 305 -12.79 -16.65 7.94
N LEU A 306 -13.34 -16.50 6.73
CA LEU A 306 -13.17 -17.49 5.66
C LEU A 306 -11.71 -17.66 5.26
N GLY A 307 -10.95 -16.57 5.13
CA GLY A 307 -9.53 -16.60 4.80
C GLY A 307 -8.68 -17.30 5.86
N ILE A 308 -8.94 -17.05 7.14
CA ILE A 308 -8.25 -17.73 8.25
C ILE A 308 -8.60 -19.21 8.30
N VAL A 309 -9.89 -19.56 8.23
CA VAL A 309 -10.33 -20.97 8.21
C VAL A 309 -9.69 -21.70 7.03
N PHE A 310 -9.67 -21.08 5.86
CA PHE A 310 -9.00 -21.64 4.67
C PHE A 310 -7.49 -21.83 4.91
N ALA A 311 -6.79 -20.81 5.40
CA ALA A 311 -5.35 -20.88 5.63
C ALA A 311 -4.95 -21.95 6.67
N LEU A 312 -5.78 -22.16 7.70
CA LEU A 312 -5.59 -23.20 8.71
C LEU A 312 -5.92 -24.60 8.19
N SER A 313 -6.91 -24.73 7.31
CA SER A 313 -7.32 -26.02 6.75
C SER A 313 -6.35 -26.54 5.68
N PHE A 314 -5.60 -25.65 5.04
CA PHE A 314 -4.72 -25.98 3.91
C PHE A 314 -3.29 -25.44 4.09
N PRO A 315 -2.52 -25.88 5.11
CA PRO A 315 -1.20 -25.32 5.44
C PRO A 315 -0.12 -25.54 4.36
N GLY A 316 -0.34 -26.46 3.42
CA GLY A 316 0.65 -26.87 2.43
C GLY A 316 1.58 -27.97 2.93
N THR A 317 2.13 -28.74 2.01
CA THR A 317 3.09 -29.82 2.28
C THR A 317 4.33 -29.66 1.42
N SER A 318 5.38 -30.43 1.72
CA SER A 318 6.59 -30.46 0.91
C SER A 318 6.32 -30.91 -0.53
N THR A 319 5.47 -31.92 -0.71
CA THR A 319 5.02 -32.39 -2.04
C THR A 319 4.28 -31.31 -2.80
N MET A 320 3.42 -30.54 -2.12
CA MET A 320 2.71 -29.43 -2.75
C MET A 320 3.67 -28.30 -3.18
N ALA A 321 4.60 -27.91 -2.32
CA ALA A 321 5.62 -26.91 -2.65
C ALA A 321 6.44 -27.32 -3.88
N PHE A 322 6.80 -28.60 -4.00
CA PHE A 322 7.50 -29.14 -5.17
C PHE A 322 6.66 -29.04 -6.45
N GLN A 323 5.38 -29.41 -6.41
CA GLN A 323 4.49 -29.34 -7.57
C GLN A 323 4.25 -27.89 -8.02
N ILE A 324 4.07 -26.96 -7.08
CA ILE A 324 3.95 -25.52 -7.35
C ILE A 324 5.24 -24.98 -7.98
N CYS A 325 6.41 -25.39 -7.44
CA CYS A 325 7.70 -25.04 -8.02
C CYS A 325 7.85 -25.54 -9.46
N ARG A 326 7.48 -26.81 -9.73
CA ARG A 326 7.50 -27.38 -11.08
C ARG A 326 6.65 -26.55 -12.03
N ARG A 327 5.44 -26.19 -11.59
CA ARG A 327 4.52 -25.36 -12.38
C ARG A 327 5.09 -23.97 -12.68
N ALA A 328 5.73 -23.33 -11.70
CA ALA A 328 6.41 -22.06 -11.94
C ALA A 328 7.50 -22.19 -13.02
N MET A 329 8.27 -23.28 -13.02
CA MET A 329 9.29 -23.52 -14.06
C MET A 329 8.67 -23.78 -15.45
N GLU A 330 7.52 -24.47 -15.52
CA GLU A 330 6.77 -24.66 -16.76
C GLU A 330 6.26 -23.33 -17.35
N LEU A 331 5.93 -22.37 -16.49
CA LEU A 331 5.57 -21.00 -16.87
C LEU A 331 6.78 -20.13 -17.30
N GLY A 332 7.99 -20.70 -17.31
CA GLY A 332 9.22 -20.03 -17.75
C GLY A 332 9.97 -19.27 -16.66
N TYR A 333 9.60 -19.43 -15.38
CA TYR A 333 10.37 -18.86 -14.27
C TYR A 333 11.62 -19.69 -13.97
N SER A 334 12.67 -19.05 -13.43
CA SER A 334 13.90 -19.76 -13.04
C SER A 334 13.67 -20.62 -11.79
N SER A 335 14.46 -21.70 -11.64
CA SER A 335 14.41 -22.59 -10.45
C SER A 335 14.67 -21.86 -9.12
N ASP A 336 15.33 -20.69 -9.16
CA ASP A 336 15.60 -19.88 -7.97
C ASP A 336 14.32 -19.47 -7.23
N VAL A 337 13.21 -19.24 -7.94
CA VAL A 337 11.93 -18.81 -7.33
C VAL A 337 11.42 -19.81 -6.29
N CYS A 338 11.82 -21.07 -6.41
CA CYS A 338 11.40 -22.15 -5.53
C CYS A 338 12.04 -22.07 -4.13
N GLY A 339 13.21 -21.44 -3.99
CA GLY A 339 13.94 -21.45 -2.72
C GLY A 339 13.45 -20.47 -1.65
N GLY A 340 12.41 -19.67 -1.93
CA GLY A 340 11.90 -18.63 -1.04
C GLY A 340 10.50 -18.95 -0.52
N ALA A 341 9.51 -18.13 -0.89
CA ALA A 341 8.16 -18.26 -0.35
C ALA A 341 7.48 -19.60 -0.66
N ILE A 342 7.80 -20.22 -1.80
CA ILE A 342 7.29 -21.56 -2.16
C ILE A 342 7.87 -22.62 -1.20
N ARG A 343 9.19 -22.63 -0.97
CA ARG A 343 9.82 -23.51 0.06
C ARG A 343 9.25 -23.23 1.44
N ALA A 344 8.99 -21.96 1.78
CA ALA A 344 8.45 -21.58 3.09
C ALA A 344 7.08 -22.22 3.41
N LEU A 345 6.30 -22.66 2.42
CA LEU A 345 5.04 -23.37 2.64
C LEU A 345 5.20 -24.63 3.50
N TRP A 346 6.34 -25.32 3.38
CA TRP A 346 6.61 -26.57 4.09
C TRP A 346 7.18 -26.36 5.50
N ILE A 347 7.55 -25.13 5.89
CA ILE A 347 8.33 -24.88 7.10
C ILE A 347 7.35 -24.77 8.26
N GLY A 348 7.52 -25.63 9.27
CA GLY A 348 6.72 -25.61 10.48
C GLY A 348 6.92 -24.32 11.28
N VAL A 349 5.88 -23.92 12.04
CA VAL A 349 5.92 -22.74 12.91
C VAL A 349 7.03 -22.86 13.97
N GLU A 350 7.36 -24.08 14.39
CA GLU A 350 8.40 -24.36 15.39
C GLU A 350 9.79 -23.84 15.00
N SER A 351 10.14 -23.89 13.71
CA SER A 351 11.43 -23.37 13.23
C SER A 351 11.51 -21.85 13.41
N PHE A 352 10.39 -21.16 13.17
CA PHE A 352 10.32 -19.70 13.33
C PHE A 352 10.37 -19.28 14.80
N THR A 353 9.71 -20.02 15.69
CA THR A 353 9.73 -19.71 17.13
C THR A 353 11.13 -19.85 17.73
N ARG A 354 11.93 -20.84 17.30
CA ARG A 354 13.33 -20.97 17.75
C ARG A 354 14.20 -19.79 17.32
N ILE A 355 14.02 -19.32 16.08
CA ILE A 355 14.72 -18.13 15.57
C ILE A 355 14.31 -16.90 16.39
N PHE A 356 13.01 -16.73 16.64
CA PHE A 356 12.50 -15.63 17.46
C PHE A 356 13.10 -15.65 18.86
N GLU A 357 13.10 -16.79 19.56
CA GLU A 357 13.68 -16.93 20.90
C GLU A 357 15.16 -16.57 20.93
N THR A 358 15.91 -16.97 19.89
CA THR A 358 17.35 -16.72 19.78
C THR A 358 17.68 -15.24 19.64
N PHE A 359 16.87 -14.46 18.92
CA PHE A 359 17.16 -13.07 18.59
C PHE A 359 16.22 -12.05 19.27
N LEU A 360 15.36 -12.51 20.18
CA LEU A 360 14.26 -11.71 20.74
C LEU A 360 14.74 -10.36 21.28
N ARG A 361 15.87 -10.35 22.01
CA ARG A 361 16.43 -9.16 22.63
C ARG A 361 16.84 -8.12 21.58
N GLU A 362 17.56 -8.56 20.55
CA GLU A 362 18.03 -7.73 19.45
C GLU A 362 16.84 -7.16 18.68
N TYR A 363 15.85 -7.99 18.36
CA TYR A 363 14.64 -7.56 17.68
C TYR A 363 13.86 -6.50 18.50
N ILE A 364 13.67 -6.72 19.81
CA ILE A 364 12.97 -5.75 20.68
C ILE A 364 13.70 -4.40 20.71
N ILE A 365 15.02 -4.39 20.90
CA ILE A 365 15.80 -3.14 20.98
C ILE A 365 15.71 -2.38 19.65
N VAL A 366 15.99 -3.09 18.56
CA VAL A 366 16.11 -2.50 17.23
C VAL A 366 14.75 -2.00 16.71
N TYR A 367 13.74 -2.86 16.72
CA TYR A 367 12.42 -2.50 16.22
C TYR A 367 11.63 -1.65 17.21
N GLY A 368 11.93 -1.73 18.51
CA GLY A 368 11.41 -0.79 19.51
C GLY A 368 11.90 0.63 19.26
N ALA A 369 13.18 0.82 18.95
CA ALA A 369 13.72 2.11 18.53
C ALA A 369 13.07 2.61 17.23
N CYS A 370 12.90 1.74 16.23
CA CYS A 370 12.20 2.09 14.99
C CYS A 370 10.74 2.48 15.24
N ALA A 371 10.03 1.76 16.12
CA ALA A 371 8.65 2.08 16.49
C ALA A 371 8.56 3.44 17.17
N ALA A 372 9.52 3.80 18.03
CA ALA A 372 9.59 5.13 18.62
C ALA A 372 9.80 6.22 17.55
N LEU A 373 10.68 5.97 16.56
CA LEU A 373 10.92 6.90 15.44
C LEU A 373 9.68 7.08 14.54
N VAL A 374 8.92 6.00 14.30
CA VAL A 374 7.63 6.07 13.60
C VAL A 374 6.63 6.95 14.34
N LEU A 375 6.62 6.94 15.67
CA LEU A 375 5.70 7.75 16.45
C LEU A 375 6.17 9.21 16.61
N LEU A 376 7.43 9.53 16.28
CA LEU A 376 8.00 10.86 16.45
C LEU A 376 7.15 11.98 15.80
N PRO A 377 6.66 11.88 14.55
CA PRO A 377 5.81 12.92 13.98
C PRO A 377 4.54 13.17 14.79
N ALA A 378 3.99 12.15 15.45
CA ALA A 378 2.80 12.29 16.29
C ALA A 378 3.08 13.07 17.57
N PHE A 379 4.25 12.87 18.20
CA PHE A 379 4.69 13.70 19.35
C PHE A 379 4.93 15.16 18.95
N LEU A 380 5.26 15.40 17.68
CA LEU A 380 5.47 16.75 17.16
C LEU A 380 4.17 17.47 16.78
N ILE A 381 3.02 16.80 16.81
CA ILE A 381 1.71 17.42 16.59
C ILE A 381 1.17 17.97 17.92
N ARG A 382 0.87 19.28 17.95
CA ARG A 382 0.39 19.96 19.17
C ARG A 382 -0.97 19.43 19.61
N GLY A 383 -1.11 19.17 20.92
CA GLY A 383 -2.41 18.93 21.57
C GLY A 383 -3.15 17.64 21.17
N ASN A 384 -2.48 16.67 20.54
CA ASN A 384 -3.11 15.46 19.99
C ASN A 384 -2.54 14.17 20.60
N ASN A 385 -2.58 14.04 21.92
CA ASN A 385 -2.13 12.82 22.63
C ASN A 385 -2.89 11.56 22.16
N ASP A 386 -4.10 11.73 21.65
CA ASP A 386 -4.89 10.63 21.11
C ASP A 386 -4.31 10.05 19.81
N LEU A 387 -3.54 10.81 19.02
CA LEU A 387 -2.80 10.27 17.88
C LEU A 387 -1.72 9.29 18.31
N ILE A 388 -1.04 9.54 19.43
CA ILE A 388 -0.05 8.59 19.97
C ILE A 388 -0.75 7.30 20.38
N ILE A 389 -1.90 7.39 21.07
CA ILE A 389 -2.70 6.23 21.46
C ILE A 389 -3.18 5.46 20.22
N ILE A 390 -3.64 6.14 19.18
CA ILE A 390 -4.04 5.52 17.91
C ILE A 390 -2.84 4.80 17.26
N GLY A 391 -1.67 5.44 17.22
CA GLY A 391 -0.44 4.84 16.68
C GLY A 391 -0.03 3.58 17.45
N LEU A 392 -0.03 3.63 18.77
CA LEU A 392 0.24 2.48 19.63
C LEU A 392 -0.80 1.36 19.42
N ALA A 393 -2.08 1.69 19.28
CA ALA A 393 -3.12 0.71 19.01
C ALA A 393 -2.86 -0.06 17.70
N TYR A 394 -2.43 0.63 16.63
CA TYR A 394 -2.07 -0.03 15.38
C TYR A 394 -0.88 -0.98 15.54
N ILE A 395 0.17 -0.58 16.27
CA ILE A 395 1.33 -1.44 16.54
C ILE A 395 0.94 -2.67 17.36
N VAL A 396 0.15 -2.48 18.43
CA VAL A 396 -0.31 -3.57 19.31
C VAL A 396 -1.18 -4.58 18.56
N CYS A 397 -1.99 -4.14 17.59
CA CYS A 397 -2.81 -5.05 16.78
C CYS A 397 -1.99 -6.06 15.97
N LEU A 398 -0.74 -5.75 15.61
CA LEU A 398 0.14 -6.68 14.92
C LEU A 398 1.08 -7.44 15.86
N LEU A 399 1.09 -7.13 17.17
CA LEU A 399 1.91 -7.81 18.18
C LEU A 399 1.87 -9.35 18.07
N PRO A 400 0.71 -10.01 17.85
CA PRO A 400 0.64 -11.46 17.74
C PRO A 400 1.43 -12.06 16.55
N LEU A 401 1.75 -11.27 15.52
CA LEU A 401 2.54 -11.73 14.39
C LEU A 401 4.03 -11.76 14.69
N TYR A 402 4.49 -10.86 15.57
CA TYR A 402 5.91 -10.67 15.90
C TYR A 402 6.65 -11.96 16.32
N PRO A 403 6.03 -12.85 17.13
CA PRO A 403 6.62 -14.15 17.47
C PRO A 403 6.66 -15.19 16.34
N ILE A 404 5.82 -15.04 15.32
CA ILE A 404 5.58 -16.09 14.30
C ILE A 404 6.48 -15.90 13.07
N GLY A 405 7.09 -14.72 12.91
CA GLY A 405 7.90 -14.44 11.73
C GLY A 405 8.98 -13.41 11.98
N ILE A 406 9.91 -13.36 11.04
CA ILE A 406 11.17 -12.63 11.14
C ILE A 406 11.10 -11.22 10.56
N ASP A 407 9.95 -10.84 9.99
CA ASP A 407 9.76 -9.66 9.14
C ASP A 407 9.21 -8.44 9.87
N TRP A 408 9.76 -8.14 11.04
CA TRP A 408 9.27 -7.10 11.95
C TRP A 408 9.21 -5.71 11.31
N GLY A 409 10.16 -5.39 10.43
CA GLY A 409 10.18 -4.14 9.69
C GLY A 409 8.98 -3.97 8.76
N ARG A 410 8.51 -5.07 8.16
CA ARG A 410 7.33 -5.06 7.28
C ARG A 410 6.05 -4.80 8.09
N TRP A 411 5.88 -5.47 9.23
CA TRP A 411 4.72 -5.24 10.10
C TRP A 411 4.71 -3.86 10.72
N LEU A 412 5.88 -3.33 11.08
CA LEU A 412 5.99 -1.95 11.52
C LEU A 412 5.60 -0.99 10.39
N SER A 413 6.05 -1.23 9.16
CA SER A 413 5.65 -0.45 7.98
C SER A 413 4.15 -0.54 7.70
N SER A 414 3.55 -1.72 7.87
CA SER A 414 2.09 -1.89 7.78
C SER A 414 1.38 -1.03 8.83
N SER A 415 1.74 -1.14 10.10
CA SER A 415 1.13 -0.33 11.18
C SER A 415 1.29 1.17 10.91
N THR A 416 2.48 1.57 10.45
CA THR A 416 2.81 2.96 10.07
C THR A 416 1.94 3.46 8.92
N THR A 417 1.72 2.63 7.90
CA THR A 417 0.87 2.95 6.76
C THR A 417 -0.56 3.27 7.19
N PHE A 418 -1.15 2.41 8.02
CA PHE A 418 -2.48 2.66 8.59
C PHE A 418 -2.51 3.93 9.44
N PHE A 419 -1.49 4.10 10.29
CA PHE A 419 -1.39 5.25 11.18
C PHE A 419 -1.29 6.58 10.41
N TYR A 420 -0.40 6.67 9.44
CA TYR A 420 -0.18 7.89 8.69
C TYR A 420 -1.30 8.23 7.72
N LEU A 421 -1.94 7.23 7.09
CA LEU A 421 -3.19 7.46 6.36
C LEU A 421 -4.29 8.01 7.30
N THR A 422 -4.38 7.47 8.51
CA THR A 422 -5.32 7.96 9.53
C THR A 422 -5.04 9.42 9.90
N ILE A 423 -3.77 9.83 10.08
CA ILE A 423 -3.41 11.24 10.34
C ILE A 423 -3.76 12.13 9.14
N LEU A 424 -3.42 11.69 7.92
CA LEU A 424 -3.75 12.42 6.69
C LEU A 424 -5.25 12.64 6.57
N VAL A 425 -6.07 11.63 6.83
CA VAL A 425 -7.54 11.73 6.82
C VAL A 425 -8.05 12.59 7.98
N ARG A 426 -7.55 12.42 9.21
CA ARG A 426 -7.97 13.20 10.38
C ARG A 426 -7.83 14.70 10.13
N SER A 427 -6.77 15.12 9.45
CA SER A 427 -6.51 16.53 9.13
C SER A 427 -7.59 17.23 8.29
N TYR A 428 -8.55 16.47 7.75
CA TYR A 428 -9.73 17.00 7.08
C TYR A 428 -10.86 17.39 8.03
N THR A 429 -10.88 16.80 9.23
CA THR A 429 -11.93 17.01 10.25
C THR A 429 -11.50 17.94 11.35
N GLN A 430 -10.21 17.92 11.70
CA GLN A 430 -9.62 18.72 12.75
C GLN A 430 -8.31 19.30 12.26
N PRO A 431 -7.98 20.57 12.58
CA PRO A 431 -6.69 21.14 12.26
C PRO A 431 -5.60 20.33 12.97
N VAL A 432 -4.64 19.83 12.20
CA VAL A 432 -3.46 19.12 12.71
C VAL A 432 -2.27 20.05 12.56
N GLU A 433 -1.89 20.68 13.66
CA GLU A 433 -0.78 21.63 13.71
C GLU A 433 0.48 20.98 14.27
N PHE A 434 1.55 20.99 13.48
CA PHE A 434 2.86 20.63 13.97
C PHE A 434 3.45 21.75 14.83
N MET A 435 4.28 21.38 15.79
CA MET A 435 5.22 22.32 16.42
C MET A 435 6.09 23.00 15.35
N ALA A 436 6.69 24.14 15.71
CA ALA A 436 7.61 24.85 14.83
C ALA A 436 8.91 24.07 14.65
N VAL A 437 8.86 23.05 13.80
CA VAL A 437 9.98 22.16 13.52
C VAL A 437 10.73 22.70 12.29
N PRO A 438 12.03 23.01 12.42
CA PRO A 438 12.85 23.43 11.29
C PRO A 438 12.86 22.40 10.15
N SER A 439 12.96 22.88 8.91
CA SER A 439 13.00 22.03 7.72
C SER A 439 14.18 21.05 7.72
N TRP A 440 15.33 21.43 8.29
CA TRP A 440 16.49 20.54 8.38
C TRP A 440 16.24 19.32 9.28
N ILE A 441 15.43 19.44 10.35
CA ILE A 441 15.05 18.27 11.18
C ILE A 441 14.16 17.33 10.36
N THR A 442 13.24 17.88 9.56
CA THR A 442 12.41 17.09 8.64
C THR A 442 13.28 16.34 7.63
N PHE A 443 14.29 17.01 7.08
CA PHE A 443 15.25 16.40 6.18
C PHE A 443 16.04 15.28 6.86
N LEU A 444 16.59 15.51 8.06
CA LEU A 444 17.29 14.47 8.81
C LEU A 444 16.39 13.25 9.06
N MET A 445 15.14 13.47 9.46
CA MET A 445 14.19 12.39 9.72
C MET A 445 13.77 11.62 8.46
N ILE A 446 13.84 12.19 7.26
CA ILE A 446 13.51 11.46 6.03
C ILE A 446 14.69 10.63 5.53
N PHE A 447 15.92 11.15 5.67
CA PHE A 447 17.10 10.58 5.00
C PHE A 447 18.08 9.85 5.93
N PHE A 448 18.02 10.03 7.25
CA PHE A 448 19.05 9.52 8.18
C PHE A 448 18.59 8.38 9.09
N TRP A 449 17.36 7.89 8.94
CA TRP A 449 16.99 6.60 9.53
C TRP A 449 16.38 5.70 8.46
N ASN A 450 16.58 4.41 8.62
CA ASN A 450 15.92 3.38 7.81
C ASN A 450 15.57 2.22 8.74
N PRO A 451 14.41 1.58 8.58
CA PRO A 451 14.14 0.35 9.28
C PRO A 451 15.22 -0.68 8.87
N PRO A 452 15.87 -1.33 9.84
CA PRO A 452 16.97 -2.23 9.56
C PRO A 452 16.48 -3.42 8.74
N LEU A 453 17.27 -3.77 7.73
CA LEU A 453 17.13 -4.98 6.94
C LEU A 453 18.07 -6.02 7.52
N ILE A 454 17.54 -7.21 7.81
CA ILE A 454 18.34 -8.35 8.26
C ILE A 454 18.99 -8.95 7.02
N CYS A 455 20.32 -8.98 6.99
CA CYS A 455 21.11 -9.52 5.88
C CYS A 455 21.82 -10.81 6.30
N VAL A 456 21.89 -11.73 5.33
CA VAL A 456 22.00 -13.19 5.50
C VAL A 456 23.45 -13.71 5.58
N HIS A 457 24.45 -13.01 5.04
CA HIS A 457 25.85 -13.42 5.13
C HIS A 457 26.81 -12.23 5.15
N ASN A 458 27.70 -12.18 6.15
CA ASN A 458 28.87 -11.29 6.30
C ASN A 458 28.68 -9.78 6.07
N CYS A 459 27.46 -9.30 5.83
CA CYS A 459 27.12 -7.91 6.03
C CYS A 459 26.93 -7.69 7.52
N HIS A 460 27.93 -7.05 8.13
CA HIS A 460 27.68 -6.04 9.15
C HIS A 460 26.29 -5.42 8.96
N LEU A 461 25.41 -5.43 9.96
CA LEU A 461 24.13 -4.69 9.92
C LEU A 461 24.43 -3.34 9.28
N GLN A 462 24.00 -3.13 8.04
CA GLN A 462 23.97 -1.80 7.47
C GLN A 462 22.67 -1.18 7.99
N MET A 463 22.57 -1.03 9.32
CA MET A 463 22.03 0.23 9.79
C MET A 463 23.04 1.27 9.29
N GLN A 464 22.65 2.11 8.34
CA GLN A 464 23.40 3.33 8.06
C GLN A 464 23.52 4.24 9.32
N THR A 465 22.94 3.84 10.46
CA THR A 465 23.12 4.48 11.76
C THR A 465 23.40 3.47 12.89
N PHE A 466 24.70 3.31 13.17
CA PHE A 466 25.30 3.13 14.51
C PHE A 466 25.34 1.79 15.26
N THR A 467 24.90 0.64 14.74
CA THR A 467 25.22 -0.65 15.43
C THR A 467 25.54 -1.80 14.48
N HIS A 468 26.69 -2.45 14.70
CA HIS A 468 27.08 -3.70 14.04
C HIS A 468 26.33 -4.88 14.67
N PHE A 469 25.49 -5.55 13.89
CA PHE A 469 24.91 -6.86 14.20
C PHE A 469 24.89 -7.73 12.93
N SER A 470 25.40 -8.95 12.98
CA SER A 470 25.26 -9.92 11.89
C SER A 470 24.39 -11.08 12.40
N VAL A 471 23.23 -11.27 11.76
CA VAL A 471 22.37 -12.44 12.00
C VAL A 471 22.60 -13.38 10.81
N PRO A 472 23.11 -14.60 11.02
CA PRO A 472 23.26 -15.57 9.93
C PRO A 472 21.90 -16.03 9.39
N ASP A 473 21.87 -16.36 8.10
CA ASP A 473 20.67 -16.81 7.38
C ASP A 473 20.11 -18.14 7.88
N PRO A 474 18.84 -18.17 8.31
CA PRO A 474 18.19 -19.43 8.68
C PRO A 474 17.80 -20.32 7.49
N TYR A 475 17.83 -19.83 6.23
CA TYR A 475 17.31 -20.55 5.06
C TYR A 475 18.36 -21.18 4.14
N THR A 476 19.63 -20.80 4.27
CA THR A 476 20.75 -21.43 3.54
C THR A 476 21.46 -22.52 4.33
N MET A 477 21.08 -22.73 5.59
CA MET A 477 21.67 -23.75 6.43
C MET A 477 20.98 -25.10 6.25
N ASP A 478 21.35 -25.83 5.19
CA ASP A 478 21.24 -27.30 5.23
C ASP A 478 22.12 -27.88 6.38
N ASP A 479 23.02 -27.06 6.94
CA ASP A 479 23.87 -27.29 8.13
C ASP A 479 23.40 -26.56 9.40
N TYR A 480 22.10 -26.27 9.60
CA TYR A 480 21.66 -25.59 10.83
C TYR A 480 22.00 -26.42 12.09
N ASP A 481 21.90 -27.75 11.96
CA ASP A 481 22.37 -28.69 12.97
C ASP A 481 23.89 -28.67 13.15
N GLU A 482 24.67 -28.43 12.09
CA GLU A 482 26.13 -28.35 12.14
C GLU A 482 26.61 -27.02 12.76
N TRP A 483 25.93 -25.92 12.45
CA TRP A 483 26.16 -24.61 13.06
C TRP A 483 25.78 -24.59 14.55
N LEU A 484 24.64 -25.19 14.92
CA LEU A 484 24.26 -25.37 16.33
C LEU A 484 25.27 -26.25 17.07
N LYS A 485 25.75 -27.33 16.45
CA LYS A 485 26.84 -28.16 17.00
C LYS A 485 28.13 -27.36 17.19
N HIS A 486 28.53 -26.55 16.22
CA HIS A 486 29.77 -25.77 16.34
C HIS A 486 29.72 -24.65 17.37
N ARG A 487 28.54 -24.08 17.65
CA ARG A 487 28.42 -22.91 18.56
C ARG A 487 27.99 -23.26 19.98
N PHE A 488 27.28 -24.38 20.18
CA PHE A 488 26.77 -24.81 21.49
C PHE A 488 27.34 -26.14 21.99
N LEU A 489 28.07 -26.89 21.14
CA LEU A 489 28.73 -28.16 21.53
C LEU A 489 30.26 -28.13 21.40
N ALA A 490 30.87 -26.97 21.13
CA ALA A 490 32.30 -26.79 21.36
C ALA A 490 32.53 -26.44 22.86
N PRO A 491 33.32 -27.23 23.61
CA PRO A 491 33.60 -27.00 25.02
C PRO A 491 34.36 -25.69 25.31
#